data_AF-A0A1I4NQW8-F1
#
_entry.id   AF-A0A1I4NQW8-F1
#
_cell.length_a   1.000
_cell.length_b   1.000
_cell.length_c   1.000
_cell.angle_alpha   90.00
_cell.angle_beta   90.00
_cell.angle_gamma   90.00
#
_symmetry.space_group_name_H-M   'P 1'
#
loop_
_entity.id
_entity.type
_entity.pdbx_description
1 polymer ?
#
loop_
_entity_poly.entity_id
_entity_poly.type
_entity_poly.pdbx_seq_one_letter_code
_entity_poly.pdbx_strand_id
1 'polypeptide(L)'
;MPQQIILINLEKPREKKLEEDIRWFCNSFGLSSGRDTENIATQIVHDLLQQLAEREERISSDAIAENLDVNLSRVNHHIRNLVNAGLIYREKRALCLRGGSLKAAVQEMRKDSERMFQELEKIAEEIDEEMGLKNR
;
A
#
# COMPACT_ATOMS: atom_id res chain seq x y z
N MET A 1 2.37 13.64 7.25
CA MET A 1 2.89 12.31 7.63
C MET A 1 3.84 11.86 6.53
N PRO A 2 4.94 11.16 6.84
CA PRO A 2 5.87 10.72 5.80
C PRO A 2 5.17 9.70 4.88
N GLN A 3 5.32 9.89 3.57
CA GLN A 3 4.94 8.89 2.58
C GLN A 3 6.09 7.88 2.47
N GLN A 4 5.78 6.59 2.52
CA GLN A 4 6.77 5.52 2.40
C GLN A 4 6.22 4.46 1.46
N ILE A 5 6.91 4.23 0.35
CA ILE A 5 6.59 3.18 -0.61
C ILE A 5 7.72 2.15 -0.57
N ILE A 6 7.38 0.91 -0.21
CA ILE A 6 8.30 -0.23 -0.27
C ILE A 6 7.93 -1.02 -1.52
N LEU A 7 8.93 -1.39 -2.33
CA LEU A 7 8.75 -2.24 -3.50
C LEU A 7 9.66 -3.46 -3.36
N ILE A 8 9.07 -4.65 -3.32
CA ILE A 8 9.77 -5.93 -3.22
C ILE A 8 9.53 -6.70 -4.50
N ASN A 9 10.61 -7.07 -5.19
CA ASN A 9 10.52 -7.89 -6.40
C ASN A 9 10.33 -9.37 -6.03
N LEU A 10 9.10 -9.85 -6.11
CA LEU A 10 8.71 -11.23 -5.78
C LEU A 10 8.30 -12.00 -7.05
N GLU A 11 8.62 -13.29 -7.11
CA GLU A 11 8.09 -14.17 -8.16
C GLU A 11 6.55 -14.17 -8.11
N LYS A 12 5.92 -14.00 -9.28
CA LYS A 12 4.46 -13.98 -9.39
C LYS A 12 3.89 -15.38 -9.12
N PRO A 13 2.68 -15.50 -8.53
CA PRO A 13 1.98 -16.77 -8.45
C PRO A 13 1.83 -17.40 -9.83
N ARG A 14 2.04 -18.72 -9.90
CA ARG A 14 1.91 -19.48 -11.17
C ARG A 14 0.46 -19.72 -11.54
N GLU A 15 -0.39 -19.87 -10.54
CA GLU A 15 -1.83 -20.09 -10.68
C GLU A 15 -2.58 -18.78 -10.42
N LYS A 16 -3.66 -18.57 -11.17
CA LYS A 16 -4.53 -17.40 -10.99
C LYS A 16 -5.54 -17.67 -9.89
N LYS A 17 -5.13 -17.49 -8.63
CA LYS A 17 -6.05 -17.52 -7.48
C LYS A 17 -6.08 -16.14 -6.84
N LEU A 18 -7.30 -15.60 -6.69
CA LEU A 18 -7.52 -14.25 -6.18
C LEU A 18 -6.79 -13.99 -4.85
N GLU A 19 -6.88 -14.93 -3.91
CA GLU A 19 -6.22 -14.79 -2.61
C GLU A 19 -4.68 -14.79 -2.73
N GLU A 20 -4.12 -15.64 -3.59
CA GLU A 20 -2.67 -15.69 -3.85
C GLU A 20 -2.19 -14.41 -4.54
N ASP A 21 -2.98 -13.88 -5.48
CA ASP A 21 -2.70 -12.62 -6.17
C ASP A 21 -2.75 -11.41 -5.22
N ILE A 22 -3.74 -11.35 -4.33
CA ILE A 22 -3.85 -10.29 -3.31
C ILE A 22 -2.69 -10.40 -2.32
N ARG A 23 -2.34 -11.61 -1.88
CA ARG A 23 -1.19 -11.83 -0.99
C ARG A 23 0.11 -11.40 -1.65
N TRP A 24 0.33 -11.82 -2.90
CA TRP A 24 1.50 -11.40 -3.67
C TRP A 24 1.56 -9.88 -3.83
N PHE A 25 0.41 -9.24 -4.10
CA PHE A 25 0.30 -7.79 -4.20
C PHE A 25 0.69 -7.09 -2.89
N CYS A 26 0.12 -7.52 -1.76
CA CYS A 26 0.45 -6.98 -0.43
C CYS A 26 1.93 -7.16 -0.07
N ASN A 27 2.48 -8.35 -0.33
CA ASN A 27 3.88 -8.66 -0.09
C ASN A 27 4.81 -7.81 -0.97
N SER A 28 4.43 -7.56 -2.23
CA SER A 28 5.21 -6.73 -3.16
C SER A 28 5.31 -5.27 -2.69
N PHE A 29 4.36 -4.80 -1.88
CA PHE A 29 4.41 -3.49 -1.23
C PHE A 29 4.95 -3.52 0.20
N GLY A 30 5.46 -4.66 0.68
CA GLY A 30 5.96 -4.81 2.06
C GLY A 30 4.90 -4.60 3.14
N LEU A 31 3.61 -4.72 2.81
CA LEU A 31 2.48 -4.44 3.72
C LEU A 31 2.29 -5.54 4.77
N SER A 32 2.68 -6.76 4.40
CA SER A 32 2.81 -7.95 5.25
C SER A 32 4.21 -7.96 5.89
N SER A 33 4.42 -7.08 6.87
CA SER A 33 5.66 -7.09 7.64
C SER A 33 5.88 -8.48 8.28
N GLY A 34 7.14 -8.97 8.30
CA GLY A 34 7.56 -10.34 8.62
C GLY A 34 7.25 -10.90 10.03
N ARG A 35 6.31 -10.30 10.75
CA ARG A 35 5.70 -10.82 11.99
C ARG A 35 4.18 -11.03 11.87
N ASP A 36 3.57 -10.69 10.73
CA ASP A 36 2.15 -10.94 10.48
C ASP A 36 1.91 -12.40 10.09
N THR A 37 2.15 -13.30 11.04
CA THR A 37 2.00 -14.76 10.88
C THR A 37 0.57 -15.17 10.49
N GLU A 38 -0.40 -14.30 10.73
CA GLU A 38 -1.82 -14.51 10.45
C GLU A 38 -2.28 -13.88 9.12
N ASN A 39 -1.38 -13.25 8.36
CA ASN A 39 -1.69 -12.56 7.10
C ASN A 39 -2.78 -11.47 7.24
N ILE A 40 -2.89 -10.81 8.40
CA ILE A 40 -3.94 -9.82 8.68
C ILE A 40 -3.93 -8.68 7.66
N ALA A 41 -2.76 -8.21 7.21
CA ALA A 41 -2.69 -7.19 6.17
C ALA A 41 -3.38 -7.65 4.87
N THR A 42 -3.20 -8.91 4.49
CA THR A 42 -3.84 -9.51 3.30
C THR A 42 -5.35 -9.63 3.50
N GLN A 43 -5.78 -10.07 4.69
CA GLN A 43 -7.20 -10.20 5.02
C GLN A 43 -7.93 -8.85 5.02
N ILE A 44 -7.32 -7.81 5.61
CA ILE A 44 -7.86 -6.44 5.60
C ILE A 44 -8.00 -5.91 4.17
N VAL A 45 -7.01 -6.12 3.31
CA VAL A 45 -7.08 -5.69 1.91
C VAL A 45 -8.16 -6.49 1.17
N HIS A 46 -8.24 -7.81 1.38
CA HIS A 46 -9.27 -8.64 0.77
C HIS A 46 -10.68 -8.19 1.18
N ASP A 47 -10.93 -8.01 2.48
CA ASP A 47 -12.22 -7.56 3.04
C ASP A 47 -12.61 -6.16 2.54
N LEU A 48 -11.66 -5.22 2.51
CA LEU A 48 -11.87 -3.90 1.92
C LEU A 48 -12.30 -4.00 0.44
N LEU A 49 -11.61 -4.84 -0.35
CA LEU A 49 -11.93 -5.02 -1.77
C LEU A 49 -13.30 -5.67 -1.98
N GLN A 50 -13.66 -6.63 -1.13
CA GLN A 50 -14.96 -7.30 -1.16
C GLN A 50 -16.08 -6.31 -0.88
N GLN A 51 -16.00 -5.52 0.20
CA GLN A 51 -16.98 -4.49 0.54
C GLN A 51 -17.09 -3.41 -0.56
N LEU A 52 -15.97 -3.02 -1.17
CA LEU A 52 -15.98 -2.08 -2.30
C LEU A 52 -16.69 -2.67 -3.53
N ALA A 53 -16.50 -3.95 -3.81
CA ALA A 53 -17.16 -4.65 -4.91
C ALA A 53 -18.68 -4.78 -4.69
N GLU A 54 -19.10 -4.95 -3.43
CA GLU A 54 -20.50 -5.01 -3.00
C GLU A 54 -21.18 -3.62 -2.97
N ARG A 55 -20.45 -2.56 -3.36
CA ARG A 55 -20.91 -1.16 -3.41
C ARG A 55 -21.36 -0.63 -2.06
N GLU A 56 -20.69 -1.06 -0.98
CA GLU A 56 -20.88 -0.42 0.30
C GLU A 56 -20.50 1.06 0.23
N GLU A 57 -21.42 1.94 0.63
CA GLU A 57 -21.21 3.39 0.51
C GLU A 57 -20.12 3.91 1.45
N ARG A 58 -19.82 3.21 2.56
CA ARG A 58 -18.88 3.66 3.60
C ARG A 58 -18.22 2.50 4.34
N ILE A 59 -17.01 2.17 3.92
CA ILE A 59 -16.19 1.15 4.58
C ILE A 59 -15.36 1.78 5.68
N SER A 60 -15.46 1.30 6.91
CA SER A 60 -14.75 1.86 8.07
C SER A 60 -13.78 0.86 8.69
N SER A 61 -12.81 1.35 9.47
CA SER A 61 -11.90 0.46 10.21
C SER A 61 -12.63 -0.39 11.25
N ASP A 62 -13.72 0.13 11.83
CA ASP A 62 -14.57 -0.60 12.78
C ASP A 62 -15.29 -1.76 12.08
N ALA A 63 -15.85 -1.53 10.88
CA ALA A 63 -16.50 -2.58 10.09
C ALA A 63 -15.53 -3.71 9.71
N ILE A 64 -14.32 -3.38 9.28
CA ILE A 64 -13.28 -4.38 8.97
C ILE A 64 -12.89 -5.17 10.23
N ALA A 65 -12.76 -4.49 11.38
CA ALA A 65 -12.42 -5.14 12.65
C ALA A 65 -13.50 -6.15 13.08
N GLU A 66 -14.78 -5.78 12.91
CA GLU A 66 -15.92 -6.65 13.20
C GLU A 66 -15.99 -7.85 12.24
N ASN A 67 -15.87 -7.61 10.93
CA ASN A 67 -15.94 -8.67 9.91
C ASN A 67 -14.84 -9.72 10.04
N LEU A 68 -13.64 -9.29 10.43
CA LEU A 68 -12.48 -10.18 10.56
C LEU A 68 -12.29 -10.75 11.98
N ASP A 69 -13.08 -10.33 12.96
CA ASP A 69 -12.86 -10.62 14.39
C ASP A 69 -11.44 -10.25 14.85
N VAL A 70 -10.95 -9.09 14.41
CA VAL A 70 -9.61 -8.58 14.70
C VAL A 70 -9.69 -7.32 15.56
N ASN A 71 -8.79 -7.20 16.53
CA ASN A 71 -8.69 -6.00 17.35
C ASN A 71 -8.55 -4.73 16.48
N LEU A 72 -9.41 -3.73 16.73
CA LEU A 72 -9.44 -2.46 16.00
C LEU A 72 -8.08 -1.72 15.98
N SER A 73 -7.29 -1.81 17.06
CA SER A 73 -5.94 -1.21 17.09
C SER A 73 -5.01 -1.85 16.07
N ARG A 74 -5.10 -3.18 15.90
CA ARG A 74 -4.33 -3.93 14.90
C ARG A 74 -4.79 -3.60 13.48
N VAL A 75 -6.11 -3.51 13.24
CA VAL A 75 -6.64 -3.04 11.95
C VAL A 75 -6.12 -1.63 11.65
N ASN A 76 -6.23 -0.69 12.59
CA ASN A 76 -5.75 0.67 12.41
C ASN A 76 -4.24 0.76 12.16
N HIS A 77 -3.44 -0.15 12.73
CA HIS A 77 -2.02 -0.27 12.40
C HIS A 77 -1.81 -0.57 10.92
N HIS A 78 -2.48 -1.59 10.37
CA HIS A 78 -2.36 -1.95 8.95
C HIS A 78 -2.95 -0.87 8.04
N ILE A 79 -4.11 -0.30 8.38
CA ILE A 79 -4.71 0.82 7.62
C ILE A 79 -3.73 2.00 7.53
N ARG A 80 -3.02 2.33 8.61
CA ARG A 80 -2.00 3.38 8.58
C ARG A 80 -0.88 3.05 7.57
N ASN A 81 -0.43 1.80 7.52
CA ASN A 81 0.60 1.38 6.55
C ASN A 81 0.08 1.49 5.12
N LEU A 82 -1.16 1.11 4.86
CA LEU A 82 -1.82 1.24 3.54
C LEU A 82 -1.96 2.71 3.12
N VAL A 83 -2.31 3.60 4.06
CA VAL A 83 -2.37 5.05 3.82
C VAL A 83 -0.98 5.63 3.55
N ASN A 84 0.02 5.26 4.35
CA ASN A 84 1.40 5.73 4.19
C ASN A 84 2.02 5.26 2.86
N ALA A 85 1.65 4.06 2.40
CA ALA A 85 2.01 3.55 1.08
C ALA A 85 1.30 4.28 -0.06
N GLY A 86 0.19 4.97 0.21
CA GLY A 86 -0.61 5.67 -0.80
C GLY A 86 -1.61 4.78 -1.55
N LEU A 87 -1.84 3.54 -1.08
CA LEU A 87 -2.81 2.62 -1.68
C LEU A 87 -4.25 3.06 -1.40
N ILE A 88 -4.49 3.52 -0.18
CA ILE A 88 -5.80 4.00 0.28
C ILE A 88 -5.69 5.39 0.90
N TYR A 89 -6.83 6.06 1.02
CA TYR A 89 -6.97 7.29 1.79
C TYR A 89 -8.27 7.25 2.62
N ARG A 90 -8.38 8.17 3.58
CA ARG A 90 -9.61 8.35 4.35
C ARG A 90 -10.40 9.53 3.81
N GLU A 91 -11.66 9.30 3.47
CA GLU A 91 -12.63 10.36 3.20
C GLU A 91 -13.65 10.40 4.34
N LYS A 92 -13.54 11.43 5.20
CA LYS A 92 -14.23 11.48 6.50
C LYS A 92 -13.88 10.26 7.35
N ARG A 93 -14.76 9.26 7.42
CA ARG A 93 -14.56 7.98 8.13
C ARG A 93 -14.46 6.78 7.20
N ALA A 94 -14.67 6.97 5.90
CA ALA A 94 -14.63 5.92 4.91
C ALA A 94 -13.19 5.68 4.40
N LEU A 95 -12.86 4.42 4.15
CA LEU A 95 -11.64 3.96 3.51
C LEU A 95 -11.89 3.85 2.01
N CYS A 96 -11.06 4.50 1.22
CA CYS A 96 -11.21 4.56 -0.24
C CYS A 96 -9.91 4.15 -0.92
N LEU A 97 -9.99 3.39 -2.02
CA LEU A 97 -8.85 3.18 -2.91
C LEU A 97 -8.49 4.48 -3.61
N ARG A 98 -7.20 4.80 -3.66
CA ARG A 98 -6.74 5.96 -4.42
C ARG A 98 -7.01 5.75 -5.90
N GLY A 99 -7.69 6.70 -6.55
CA GLY A 99 -8.12 6.56 -7.95
C GLY A 99 -9.24 5.54 -8.19
N GLY A 100 -9.87 5.00 -7.14
CA GLY A 100 -11.09 4.19 -7.23
C GLY A 100 -10.92 2.72 -7.61
N SER A 101 -9.70 2.24 -7.86
CA SER A 101 -9.40 0.82 -8.10
C SER A 101 -7.95 0.50 -7.72
N LEU A 102 -7.62 -0.78 -7.51
CA LEU A 102 -6.23 -1.19 -7.23
C LEU A 102 -5.27 -0.76 -8.33
N LYS A 103 -5.66 -0.93 -9.60
CA LYS A 103 -4.84 -0.52 -10.75
C LYS A 103 -4.58 1.00 -10.73
N ALA A 104 -5.61 1.80 -10.49
CA ALA A 104 -5.48 3.25 -10.42
C ALA A 104 -4.61 3.67 -9.22
N ALA A 105 -4.75 3.01 -8.07
CA ALA A 105 -3.92 3.28 -6.90
C ALA A 105 -2.44 3.01 -7.20
N VAL A 106 -2.11 1.89 -7.86
CA VAL A 106 -0.74 1.60 -8.29
C VAL A 106 -0.21 2.63 -9.28
N GLN A 107 -1.03 3.10 -10.21
CA GLN A 107 -0.63 4.16 -11.15
C GLN A 107 -0.33 5.47 -10.43
N GLU A 108 -1.11 5.81 -9.41
CA GLU A 108 -0.88 7.00 -8.58
C GLU A 108 0.38 6.85 -7.71
N MET A 109 0.58 5.69 -7.09
CA MET A 109 1.80 5.38 -6.32
C MET A 109 3.05 5.42 -7.20
N ARG A 110 2.97 4.96 -8.45
CA ARG A 110 4.06 5.07 -9.42
C ARG A 110 4.44 6.53 -9.67
N LYS A 111 3.47 7.41 -9.90
CA LYS A 111 3.72 8.85 -10.08
C LYS A 111 4.35 9.46 -8.82
N ASP A 112 3.92 9.04 -7.63
CA ASP A 112 4.52 9.49 -6.38
C ASP A 112 5.99 9.05 -6.29
N SER A 113 6.29 7.79 -6.58
CA SER A 113 7.66 7.27 -6.59
C SER A 113 8.54 7.98 -7.62
N GLU A 114 8.04 8.21 -8.84
CA GLU A 114 8.77 8.95 -9.89
C GLU A 114 9.10 10.38 -9.42
N ARG A 115 8.16 11.08 -8.79
CA ARG A 115 8.43 12.40 -8.18
C ARG A 115 9.45 12.34 -7.05
N MET A 116 9.38 11.31 -6.20
CA MET A 116 10.38 11.12 -5.13
C MET A 116 11.78 10.88 -5.72
N PHE A 117 11.90 10.08 -6.78
CA PHE A 117 13.18 9.86 -7.45
C PHE A 117 13.73 11.14 -8.07
N GLN A 118 12.90 11.94 -8.74
CA GLN A 118 13.33 13.20 -9.33
C GLN A 118 13.93 14.17 -8.29
N GLU A 119 13.29 14.30 -7.13
CA GLU A 119 13.82 15.15 -6.05
C GLU A 119 15.11 14.57 -5.45
N LEU A 120 15.19 13.24 -5.29
CA LEU A 120 16.40 12.58 -4.79
C LEU A 120 17.57 12.70 -5.77
N GLU A 121 17.32 12.54 -7.07
CA GLU A 121 18.32 12.70 -8.14
C GLU A 121 18.87 14.12 -8.15
N LYS A 122 17.99 15.13 -8.04
CA LYS A 122 18.41 16.54 -7.97
C LYS A 122 19.33 16.81 -6.79
N ILE A 123 18.97 16.36 -5.59
CA ILE A 123 19.81 16.55 -4.40
C ILE A 123 21.11 15.75 -4.51
N ALA A 124 21.07 14.55 -5.10
CA ALA A 124 22.28 13.76 -5.35
C ALA A 124 23.23 14.45 -6.34
N GLU A 125 22.70 15.07 -7.39
CA GLU A 125 23.48 15.87 -8.35
C GLU A 125 24.18 17.05 -7.66
N GLU A 126 23.47 17.81 -6.82
CA GLU A 126 24.05 18.90 -6.02
C GLU A 126 25.19 18.40 -5.10
N ILE A 127 25.00 17.24 -4.45
CA ILE A 127 26.03 16.62 -3.61
C ILE A 127 27.24 16.16 -4.45
N ASP A 128 27.01 15.52 -5.60
CA ASP A 128 28.07 15.05 -6.48
C ASP A 128 28.93 16.23 -6.97
N GLU A 129 28.32 17.34 -7.34
CA GLU A 129 29.00 18.58 -7.75
C GLU A 129 29.86 19.16 -6.63
N GLU A 130 29.31 19.32 -5.42
CA GLU A 130 30.05 19.84 -4.26
C GLU A 130 31.22 18.95 -3.85
N MET A 131 31.05 17.63 -3.99
CA MET A 131 32.06 16.63 -3.63
C MET A 131 33.06 16.34 -4.76
N GLY A 132 32.86 16.92 -5.95
CA GLY A 132 33.68 16.67 -7.13
C GLY A 132 33.58 15.24 -7.69
N LEU A 133 32.48 14.55 -7.41
CA LEU A 133 32.17 13.24 -7.97
C LEU A 133 31.76 13.41 -9.44
N LYS A 134 32.23 12.52 -10.31
CA LYS A 134 31.91 12.55 -11.74
C LYS A 134 31.17 11.28 -12.12
N ASN A 135 29.99 11.45 -12.70
CA ASN A 135 29.32 10.39 -13.44
C ASN A 135 30.12 10.09 -14.72
N ARG A 136 30.39 8.80 -14.97
CA ARG A 136 31.24 8.34 -16.09
C ARG A 136 30.47 8.29 -17.40
#